data_AF-F7T8A4-F1
#
_entry.id   AF-F7T8A4-F1
#
_cell.length_a   1.000
_cell.length_b   1.000
_cell.length_c   1.000
_cell.angle_alpha   90.00
_cell.angle_beta   90.00
_cell.angle_gamma   90.00
#
_symmetry.space_group_name_H-M   'P 1'
#
loop_
_entity.id
_entity.type
_entity.pdbx_description
1 polymer ?
#
loop_
_entity_poly.entity_id
_entity_poly.type
_entity_poly.pdbx_seq_one_letter_code
_entity_poly.pdbx_strand_id
1 'polypeptide(L)'
;MAMEHDAIGLVDLDFWSPTSYMPVYGLWCGPNWSAGERGGEKTRAQLVESEVLTRIGIDGVTPEISPVDSFCKDHDIAYFDARGQPDEAMRKLEADLVLMARLEQLDFDQLPETERLYGRLMSFAFFEKILCVDLPNASSGWMGNRILDSPSPSKGSFRKSMV
;
A
#
# COMPACT_ATOMS: atom_id res chain seq x y z
N MET A 1 6.78 -18.56 -19.51
CA MET A 1 5.59 -19.29 -19.06
C MET A 1 4.59 -18.23 -18.64
N ALA A 2 3.38 -18.22 -19.20
CA ALA A 2 2.35 -17.28 -18.77
C ALA A 2 1.99 -17.62 -17.32
N MET A 3 2.02 -16.62 -16.43
CA MET A 3 1.67 -16.81 -15.04
C MET A 3 0.15 -16.97 -14.92
N GLU A 4 -0.30 -17.98 -14.18
CA GLU A 4 -1.68 -18.04 -13.70
C GLU A 4 -1.83 -16.96 -12.64
N HIS A 5 -2.44 -15.84 -13.01
CA HIS A 5 -2.63 -14.69 -12.12
C HIS A 5 -3.64 -14.98 -10.99
N ASP A 6 -4.39 -16.08 -11.08
CA ASP A 6 -5.30 -16.56 -10.04
C ASP A 6 -4.64 -17.46 -8.99
N ALA A 7 -3.31 -17.67 -9.08
CA ALA A 7 -2.50 -18.38 -8.10
C ALA A 7 -1.71 -17.43 -7.20
N ILE A 8 -1.41 -17.88 -5.97
CA ILE A 8 -0.42 -17.21 -5.11
C ILE A 8 0.97 -17.69 -5.54
N GLY A 9 1.86 -16.77 -5.89
CA GLY A 9 3.17 -17.12 -6.43
C GLY A 9 4.32 -16.31 -5.84
N LEU A 10 5.51 -16.90 -5.87
CA LEU A 10 6.77 -16.16 -5.79
C LEU A 10 7.24 -15.90 -7.21
N VAL A 11 7.31 -14.62 -7.58
CA VAL A 11 7.52 -14.17 -8.97
C VAL A 11 8.68 -13.21 -9.02
N ASP A 12 9.49 -13.34 -10.08
CA ASP A 12 10.70 -12.55 -10.32
C ASP A 12 11.69 -12.60 -9.16
N LEU A 13 12.04 -13.84 -8.73
CA LEU A 13 12.99 -14.09 -7.66
C LEU A 13 14.34 -13.42 -7.95
N ASP A 14 14.73 -12.51 -7.07
CA ASP A 14 16.00 -11.81 -7.11
C ASP A 14 16.64 -11.84 -5.72
N PHE A 15 17.86 -12.40 -5.67
CA PHE A 15 18.65 -12.53 -4.47
C PHE A 15 18.90 -11.20 -3.75
N TRP A 16 18.94 -10.10 -4.51
CA TRP A 16 19.20 -8.77 -3.97
C TRP A 16 17.93 -8.01 -3.58
N SER A 17 16.76 -8.56 -3.85
CA SER A 17 15.47 -7.93 -3.61
C SER A 17 14.64 -8.72 -2.60
N PRO A 18 14.62 -8.32 -1.31
CA PRO A 18 13.82 -8.99 -0.29
C PRO A 18 12.33 -9.11 -0.63
N THR A 19 11.79 -8.15 -1.41
CA THR A 19 10.38 -8.16 -1.84
C THR A 19 10.07 -9.27 -2.84
N SER A 20 11.07 -9.79 -3.55
CA SER A 20 10.89 -10.92 -4.48
C SER A 20 10.57 -12.23 -3.77
N TYR A 21 10.94 -12.35 -2.49
CA TYR A 21 10.62 -13.51 -1.64
C TYR A 21 9.24 -13.41 -0.98
N MET A 22 8.49 -12.34 -1.27
CA MET A 22 7.14 -12.16 -0.76
C MET A 22 6.12 -12.60 -1.83
N PRO A 23 5.05 -13.30 -1.41
CA PRO A 23 4.04 -13.78 -2.33
C PRO A 23 3.34 -12.61 -3.02
N VAL A 24 2.94 -12.84 -4.27
CA VAL A 24 2.05 -11.97 -5.03
C VAL A 24 0.78 -12.73 -5.38
N TYR A 25 -0.29 -11.99 -5.62
CA TYR A 25 -1.57 -12.49 -6.12
C TYR A 25 -2.14 -11.50 -7.15
N GLY A 26 -2.71 -12.01 -8.23
CA GLY A 26 -3.29 -11.18 -9.27
C GLY A 26 -2.27 -10.30 -9.98
N LEU A 27 -2.69 -9.08 -10.28
CA LEU A 27 -1.90 -8.08 -10.98
C LEU A 27 -1.39 -6.98 -10.04
N TRP A 28 -1.94 -6.86 -8.84
CA TRP A 28 -1.70 -5.71 -7.97
C TRP A 28 -1.29 -6.08 -6.56
N CYS A 29 -1.62 -7.27 -6.09
CA CYS A 29 -1.31 -7.60 -4.71
C CYS A 29 0.10 -8.13 -4.56
N GLY A 30 0.97 -7.33 -3.95
CA GLY A 30 2.26 -7.79 -3.46
C GLY A 30 3.27 -6.66 -3.28
N PRO A 31 4.31 -6.84 -2.46
CA PRO A 31 5.31 -5.80 -2.25
C PRO A 31 6.04 -5.47 -3.55
N ASN A 32 6.04 -4.20 -3.96
CA ASN A 32 6.69 -3.74 -5.20
C ASN A 32 6.14 -4.45 -6.46
N TRP A 33 4.88 -4.89 -6.44
CA TRP A 33 4.20 -5.56 -7.54
C TRP A 33 2.99 -4.74 -7.97
N SER A 34 2.98 -4.23 -9.20
CA SER A 34 1.90 -3.38 -9.68
C SER A 34 1.64 -3.61 -11.15
N ALA A 35 0.37 -3.79 -11.53
CA ALA A 35 -0.05 -4.07 -12.90
C ALA A 35 0.75 -5.22 -13.58
N GLY A 36 0.94 -6.32 -12.85
CA GLY A 36 1.53 -7.56 -13.34
C GLY A 36 3.05 -7.58 -13.43
N GLU A 37 3.74 -6.56 -12.89
CA GLU A 37 5.18 -6.42 -12.96
C GLU A 37 5.79 -6.04 -11.62
N ARG A 38 6.94 -6.64 -11.29
CA ARG A 38 7.73 -6.25 -10.12
C ARG A 38 8.67 -5.09 -10.44
N GLY A 39 8.63 -4.04 -9.62
CA GLY A 39 9.61 -2.93 -9.68
C GLY A 39 9.61 -2.10 -10.96
N GLY A 40 8.59 -2.23 -11.82
CA GLY A 40 8.46 -1.43 -13.04
C GLY A 40 8.11 0.03 -12.73
N GLU A 41 8.70 0.96 -13.50
CA GLU A 41 8.27 2.37 -13.48
C GLU A 41 7.05 2.53 -14.39
N LYS A 42 5.87 2.69 -13.78
CA LYS A 42 4.62 3.03 -14.50
C LYS A 42 4.19 4.44 -14.15
N THR A 43 3.71 5.16 -15.15
CA THR A 43 3.05 6.46 -14.93
C THR A 43 1.69 6.25 -14.27
N ARG A 44 1.17 7.29 -13.61
CA ARG A 44 -0.17 7.26 -13.02
C ARG A 44 -1.26 6.84 -14.01
N ALA A 45 -1.19 7.35 -15.25
CA ALA A 45 -2.15 7.01 -16.29
C ALA A 45 -2.11 5.51 -16.62
N GLN A 46 -0.91 4.95 -16.78
CA GLN A 46 -0.73 3.52 -17.01
C GLN A 46 -1.26 2.68 -15.84
N LEU A 47 -1.07 3.11 -14.59
CA LEU A 47 -1.61 2.42 -13.42
C LEU A 47 -3.15 2.42 -13.43
N VAL A 48 -3.77 3.57 -13.69
CA VAL A 48 -5.23 3.70 -13.72
C VAL A 48 -5.85 2.83 -14.83
N GLU A 49 -5.23 2.80 -16.01
CA GLU A 49 -5.71 2.06 -17.18
C GLU A 49 -5.42 0.55 -17.12
N SER A 50 -4.49 0.12 -16.27
CA SER A 50 -4.12 -1.30 -16.16
C SER A 50 -5.27 -2.15 -15.61
N GLU A 51 -5.37 -3.38 -16.10
CA GLU A 51 -6.45 -4.30 -15.77
C GLU A 51 -6.40 -4.76 -14.31
N VAL A 52 -7.54 -5.26 -13.81
CA VAL A 52 -7.64 -6.02 -12.56
C VAL A 52 -7.93 -7.47 -12.94
N LEU A 53 -7.41 -8.42 -12.16
CA LEU A 53 -7.65 -9.84 -12.34
C LEU A 53 -9.15 -10.13 -12.48
N THR A 54 -9.51 -10.75 -13.60
CA THR A 54 -10.79 -11.46 -13.77
C THR A 54 -10.53 -12.94 -13.53
N ARG A 55 -11.24 -13.53 -12.58
CA ARG A 55 -11.10 -14.93 -12.16
C ARG A 55 -12.45 -15.64 -12.16
N ILE A 56 -12.43 -16.96 -12.06
CA ILE A 56 -13.67 -17.72 -11.86
C ILE A 56 -14.20 -17.51 -10.42
N GLY A 57 -15.51 -17.34 -10.29
CA GLY A 57 -16.25 -17.16 -9.05
C GLY A 57 -16.30 -18.42 -8.19
N ILE A 58 -16.89 -18.30 -7.00
CA ILE A 58 -17.02 -19.43 -6.07
C ILE A 58 -17.93 -20.55 -6.60
N ASP A 59 -18.80 -20.23 -7.56
CA ASP A 59 -19.64 -21.21 -8.27
C ASP A 59 -18.86 -22.08 -9.27
N GLY A 60 -17.58 -21.77 -9.51
CA GLY A 60 -16.70 -22.51 -10.40
C GLY A 60 -16.96 -22.27 -11.89
N VAL A 61 -17.84 -21.32 -12.27
CA VAL A 61 -18.20 -21.09 -13.67
C VAL A 61 -18.31 -19.62 -14.07
N THR A 62 -18.69 -18.72 -13.17
CA THR A 62 -18.96 -17.32 -13.52
C THR A 62 -17.68 -16.49 -13.44
N PRO A 63 -17.27 -15.78 -14.51
CA PRO A 63 -16.15 -14.84 -14.42
C PRO A 63 -16.51 -13.61 -13.59
N GLU A 64 -15.64 -13.25 -12.66
CA GLU A 64 -15.80 -12.13 -11.73
C GLU A 64 -14.49 -11.36 -11.58
N ILE A 65 -14.59 -10.06 -11.32
CA ILE A 65 -13.43 -9.24 -10.95
C ILE A 65 -13.03 -9.61 -9.53
N SER A 66 -11.74 -9.86 -9.30
CA SER A 66 -11.19 -10.09 -7.97
C SER A 66 -11.33 -8.82 -7.12
N PRO A 67 -12.14 -8.84 -6.03
CA PRO A 67 -12.21 -7.70 -5.13
C PRO A 67 -10.87 -7.41 -4.45
N VAL A 68 -10.10 -8.44 -4.08
CA VAL A 68 -8.80 -8.27 -3.40
C VAL A 68 -7.79 -7.58 -4.32
N ASP A 69 -7.68 -8.04 -5.57
CA ASP A 69 -6.80 -7.43 -6.58
C ASP A 69 -7.22 -5.98 -6.90
N SER A 70 -8.53 -5.72 -6.96
CA SER A 70 -9.05 -4.35 -7.11
C SER A 70 -8.68 -3.45 -5.93
N PHE A 71 -8.68 -3.97 -4.69
CA PHE A 71 -8.30 -3.18 -3.51
C PHE A 71 -6.80 -2.87 -3.52
N CYS A 72 -5.97 -3.84 -3.92
CA CYS A 72 -4.53 -3.62 -4.10
C CYS A 72 -4.24 -2.57 -5.17
N LYS A 73 -5.00 -2.56 -6.29
CA LYS A 73 -4.88 -1.52 -7.31
C LYS A 73 -5.11 -0.11 -6.74
N ASP A 74 -6.21 0.06 -6.01
CA ASP A 74 -6.54 1.36 -5.41
C ASP A 74 -5.49 1.79 -4.39
N HIS A 75 -4.96 0.83 -3.60
CA HIS A 75 -3.89 1.05 -2.64
C HIS A 75 -2.59 1.51 -3.32
N ASP A 76 -2.17 0.83 -4.38
CA ASP A 76 -0.97 1.16 -5.15
C ASP A 76 -1.05 2.56 -5.78
N ILE A 77 -2.22 2.92 -6.32
CA ILE A 77 -2.45 4.26 -6.89
C ILE A 77 -2.39 5.32 -5.78
N ALA A 78 -2.99 5.07 -4.62
CA ALA A 78 -2.89 5.99 -3.48
C ALA A 78 -1.44 6.15 -2.99
N TYR A 79 -0.68 5.06 -2.97
CA TYR A 79 0.76 5.07 -2.65
C TYR A 79 1.59 5.85 -3.68
N PHE A 80 1.24 5.72 -4.96
CA PHE A 80 1.85 6.52 -6.03
C PHE A 80 1.57 8.01 -5.82
N ASP A 81 0.32 8.37 -5.55
CA ASP A 81 -0.12 9.76 -5.36
C ASP A 81 0.46 10.39 -4.08
N ALA A 82 0.78 9.58 -3.07
CA ALA A 82 1.43 10.02 -1.84
C ALA A 82 2.91 10.37 -2.02
N ARG A 83 3.60 9.78 -3.02
CA ARG A 83 5.05 9.89 -3.19
C ARG A 83 5.48 11.34 -3.42
N GLY A 84 6.44 11.81 -2.63
CA GLY A 84 7.00 13.15 -2.73
C GLY A 84 6.12 14.26 -2.15
N GLN A 85 4.99 13.92 -1.53
CA GLN A 85 4.13 14.91 -0.86
C GLN A 85 4.67 15.28 0.53
N PRO A 86 4.46 16.52 1.03
CA PRO A 86 4.92 16.93 2.36
C PRO A 86 4.37 16.08 3.52
N ASP A 87 3.18 15.49 3.33
CA ASP A 87 2.45 14.62 4.25
C ASP A 87 2.45 13.15 3.77
N GLU A 88 3.44 12.74 2.97
CA GLU A 88 3.54 11.38 2.38
C GLU A 88 3.30 10.26 3.41
N ALA A 89 3.90 10.35 4.60
CA ALA A 89 3.75 9.33 5.63
C ALA A 89 2.30 9.20 6.13
N MET A 90 1.57 10.32 6.24
CA MET A 90 0.15 10.29 6.61
C MET A 90 -0.70 9.73 5.48
N ARG A 91 -0.44 10.14 4.23
CA ARG A 91 -1.19 9.64 3.06
C ARG A 91 -1.04 8.14 2.88
N LYS A 92 0.16 7.61 3.13
CA LYS A 92 0.42 6.16 3.11
C LYS A 92 -0.36 5.44 4.19
N LEU A 93 -0.29 5.92 5.45
CA LEU A 93 -1.10 5.38 6.54
C LEU A 93 -2.61 5.40 6.21
N GLU A 94 -3.11 6.48 5.61
CA GLU A 94 -4.51 6.56 5.18
C GLU A 94 -4.84 5.50 4.11
N ALA A 95 -3.99 5.31 3.11
CA ALA A 95 -4.17 4.27 2.10
C ALA A 95 -4.23 2.87 2.73
N ASP A 96 -3.38 2.60 3.73
CA ASP A 96 -3.36 1.31 4.44
C ASP A 96 -4.63 1.09 5.28
N LEU A 97 -5.11 2.13 5.96
CA LEU A 97 -6.36 2.08 6.72
C LEU A 97 -7.58 1.87 5.81
N VAL A 98 -7.59 2.51 4.63
CA VAL A 98 -8.65 2.29 3.63
C VAL A 98 -8.62 0.85 3.11
N LEU A 99 -7.44 0.30 2.81
CA LEU A 99 -7.31 -1.10 2.42
C LEU A 99 -7.83 -2.03 3.52
N MET A 100 -7.42 -1.82 4.78
CA MET A 100 -7.89 -2.62 5.91
C MET A 100 -9.40 -2.54 6.11
N ALA A 101 -10.00 -1.36 6.01
CA ALA A 101 -11.44 -1.19 6.14
C ALA A 101 -12.22 -1.93 5.03
N ARG A 102 -11.69 -1.96 3.80
CA ARG A 102 -12.29 -2.71 2.70
C ARG A 102 -12.15 -4.22 2.89
N LEU A 103 -11.02 -4.69 3.41
CA LEU A 103 -10.84 -6.11 3.74
C LEU A 103 -11.76 -6.55 4.87
N GLU A 104 -11.99 -5.71 5.88
CA GLU A 104 -12.92 -6.01 6.99
C GLU A 104 -14.38 -6.15 6.51
N GLN A 105 -14.77 -5.37 5.50
CA GLN A 105 -16.12 -5.42 4.91
C GLN A 105 -16.31 -6.56 3.91
N LEU A 106 -15.23 -7.25 3.51
CA LEU A 106 -15.27 -8.29 2.51
C LEU A 106 -15.82 -9.60 3.11
N ASP A 107 -16.85 -10.15 2.48
CA ASP A 107 -17.32 -11.50 2.82
C ASP A 107 -16.37 -12.55 2.25
N PHE A 108 -15.37 -12.93 3.06
CA PHE A 108 -14.36 -13.91 2.70
C PHE A 108 -14.95 -15.28 2.33
N ASP A 109 -16.13 -15.63 2.81
CA ASP A 109 -16.74 -16.94 2.54
C ASP A 109 -17.32 -17.02 1.11
N GLN A 110 -17.47 -15.89 0.43
CA GLN A 110 -17.87 -15.80 -0.98
C GLN A 110 -16.68 -15.74 -1.95
N LEU A 111 -15.45 -15.87 -1.45
CA LEU A 111 -14.26 -15.83 -2.29
C LEU A 111 -13.76 -17.24 -2.63
N PRO A 112 -13.21 -17.43 -3.85
CA PRO A 112 -12.41 -18.62 -4.17
C PRO A 112 -11.29 -18.85 -3.15
N GLU A 113 -10.92 -20.11 -2.95
CA GLU A 113 -9.96 -20.52 -1.92
C GLU A 113 -8.65 -19.72 -1.96
N THR A 114 -8.08 -19.54 -3.14
CA THR A 114 -6.81 -18.84 -3.33
C THR A 114 -6.89 -17.37 -2.93
N GLU A 115 -7.90 -16.65 -3.39
CA GLU A 115 -8.08 -15.23 -3.06
C GLU A 115 -8.38 -15.05 -1.57
N ARG A 116 -9.23 -15.91 -1.01
CA ARG A 116 -9.54 -15.93 0.43
C ARG A 116 -8.29 -16.09 1.27
N LEU A 117 -7.44 -17.06 0.91
CA LEU A 117 -6.18 -17.31 1.63
C LEU A 117 -5.28 -16.08 1.56
N TYR A 118 -5.06 -15.53 0.37
CA TYR A 118 -4.21 -14.35 0.19
C TYR A 118 -4.75 -13.13 0.93
N GLY A 119 -6.05 -12.83 0.78
CA GLY A 119 -6.69 -11.68 1.43
C GLY A 119 -6.59 -11.76 2.96
N ARG A 120 -6.73 -12.95 3.57
CA ARG A 120 -6.53 -13.14 5.01
C ARG A 120 -5.09 -12.88 5.43
N LEU A 121 -4.11 -13.41 4.70
CA LEU A 121 -2.69 -13.16 4.96
C LEU A 121 -2.37 -11.67 4.88
N MET A 122 -2.92 -10.99 3.87
CA MET A 122 -2.77 -9.55 3.69
C MET A 122 -3.35 -8.77 4.87
N SER A 123 -4.53 -9.11 5.38
CA SER A 123 -5.10 -8.46 6.57
C SER A 123 -4.18 -8.52 7.78
N PHE A 124 -3.54 -9.66 8.04
CA PHE A 124 -2.57 -9.78 9.13
C PHE A 124 -1.32 -8.95 8.89
N ALA A 125 -0.75 -9.00 7.69
CA ALA A 125 0.45 -8.26 7.33
C ALA A 125 0.25 -6.73 7.42
N PHE A 126 -0.89 -6.22 6.94
CA PHE A 126 -1.19 -4.80 7.02
C PHE A 126 -1.52 -4.34 8.43
N PHE A 127 -2.19 -5.16 9.25
CA PHE A 127 -2.38 -4.84 10.66
C PHE A 127 -1.03 -4.64 11.38
N GLU A 128 -0.08 -5.56 11.20
CA GLU A 128 1.26 -5.45 11.78
C GLU A 128 2.00 -4.22 11.22
N LYS A 129 1.99 -4.04 9.89
CA LYS A 129 2.62 -2.89 9.22
C LYS A 129 2.11 -1.55 9.77
N ILE A 130 0.80 -1.40 9.95
CA ILE A 130 0.19 -0.16 10.45
C ILE A 130 0.70 0.15 11.86
N LEU A 131 0.72 -0.85 12.75
CA LEU A 131 1.14 -0.65 14.14
C LEU A 131 2.65 -0.42 14.28
N CYS A 132 3.46 -1.17 13.52
CA CYS A 132 4.89 -1.20 13.71
C CYS A 132 5.66 -0.21 12.82
N VAL A 133 5.06 0.24 11.71
CA VAL A 133 5.74 1.07 10.70
C VAL A 133 4.97 2.35 10.43
N ASP A 134 3.71 2.28 10.01
CA ASP A 134 3.02 3.46 9.46
C ASP A 134 2.66 4.48 10.55
N LEU A 135 2.11 4.03 11.69
CA LEU A 135 1.81 4.93 12.82
C LEU A 135 3.06 5.60 13.41
N PRO A 136 4.17 4.89 13.68
CA PRO A 136 5.44 5.52 14.07
C PRO A 136 5.96 6.55 13.06
N ASN A 137 5.89 6.24 11.76
CA ASN A 137 6.37 7.15 10.70
C ASN A 137 5.49 8.41 10.60
N ALA A 138 4.17 8.25 10.58
CA ALA A 138 3.22 9.35 10.48
C ALA A 138 3.30 10.28 11.71
N SER A 139 3.39 9.71 12.91
CA SER A 139 3.53 10.50 14.16
C SER A 139 4.85 11.29 14.19
N SER A 140 5.95 10.68 13.75
CA SER A 140 7.25 11.35 13.65
C SER A 140 7.24 12.50 12.64
N GLY A 141 6.64 12.29 11.45
CA GLY A 141 6.49 13.33 10.44
C GLY A 141 5.64 14.51 10.91
N TRP A 142 4.54 14.23 11.62
CA TRP A 142 3.69 15.27 12.22
C TRP A 142 4.41 16.08 13.30
N MET A 143 5.18 15.43 14.18
CA MET A 143 5.99 16.13 15.19
C MET A 143 7.12 16.96 14.55
N GLY A 144 7.79 16.44 13.52
CA GLY A 144 8.85 17.16 12.80
C GLY A 144 8.35 18.45 12.14
N ASN A 145 7.20 18.41 11.47
CA ASN A 145 6.61 19.60 10.84
C ASN A 145 6.24 20.68 11.88
N ARG A 146 5.76 20.30 13.07
CA ARG A 146 5.48 21.25 14.15
C ARG A 146 6.73 21.90 14.76
N ILE A 147 7.86 21.20 14.77
CA ILE A 147 9.13 21.77 15.22
C ILE A 147 9.63 22.80 14.19
N LEU A 148 9.44 22.56 12.90
CA LEU A 148 9.83 23.49 11.82
C LEU A 148 8.90 24.72 11.73
N ASP A 149 7.61 24.55 12.03
CA ASP A 149 6.62 25.65 12.06
C ASP A 149 6.68 26.50 13.35
N SER A 150 7.51 26.10 14.33
CA SER A 150 7.72 26.89 15.53
C SER A 150 8.58 28.12 15.20
N PRO A 151 8.12 29.35 15.48
CA PRO A 151 8.94 30.54 15.26
C PRO A 151 10.20 30.42 16.12
N SER A 152 11.39 30.54 15.49
CA SER A 152 12.66 30.55 16.20
C SER A 152 12.58 31.56 17.36
N PRO A 153 13.12 31.27 18.56
CA PRO A 153 13.11 32.23 19.64
C PRO A 153 13.81 33.50 19.15
N SER A 154 13.04 34.59 19.06
CA SER A 154 13.55 35.88 18.65
C SER A 154 14.74 36.22 19.54
N LYS A 155 15.88 36.54 18.92
CA LYS A 155 17.06 37.02 19.63
C LYS A 155 16.62 38.22 20.47
N GLY A 156 16.52 38.04 21.78
CA GLY A 156 16.18 39.07 22.74
C GLY A 156 17.14 40.25 22.56
N SER A 157 16.60 41.37 22.10
CA SER A 157 17.30 42.65 22.02
C SER A 157 17.65 43.08 23.44
N PHE A 158 18.91 42.88 23.83
CA PHE A 158 19.49 43.47 25.03
C PHE A 158 19.54 44.99 24.84
N ARG A 159 18.50 45.70 25.29
CA ARG A 159 18.60 47.14 25.53
C ARG A 159 19.50 47.34 26.76
N LYS A 160 20.73 47.80 26.51
CA LYS A 160 21.56 48.45 27.54
C LYS A 160 20.81 49.70 28.02
N SER A 161 20.34 49.69 29.27
CA SER A 161 20.10 50.93 30.01
C SER A 161 21.45 51.49 30.43
N MET A 162 21.88 52.58 29.80
CA MET A 162 22.95 53.43 30.31
C MET A 162 22.39 54.31 31.42
N VAL A 163 23.07 54.28 32.57
CA VAL A 163 23.10 55.37 33.55
C VAL A 163 24.06 56.43 33.04
#